data_AF-A0A964EUP0-F1
#
_entry.id   AF-A0A964EUP0-F1
#
_cell.length_a   1.000
_cell.length_b   1.000
_cell.length_c   1.000
_cell.angle_alpha   90.00
_cell.angle_beta   90.00
_cell.angle_gamma   90.00
#
_symmetry.space_group_name_H-M   'P 1'
#
loop_
_entity.id
_entity.type
_entity.pdbx_description
1 polymer ?
#
loop_
_entity_poly.entity_id
_entity_poly.type
_entity_poly.pdbx_seq_one_letter_code
_entity_poly.pdbx_strand_id
1 'polypeptide(L)'
;MPQAPPPLPIGAAEAAAALRAGDPGPAASLLQAWRFASVPGWCDGVLEALVETPPVAPPAVAGDPLAWGLAALAEAGLDLQERERDAWQVVDHPVDPLRDAVAQGLWQGWIEGRHWADHDDWLRLVKPIVTRTLIAALVERGLPERRCVEAARELRESLFLRLVGRDLLRHPQQRAQAEHLDGFLELAVRVLETAPPGPVDALAARMDDEGWRWLTDCPRAQAAFGPTLASLYPQLPDVHAHARAARQDLRREPRRLEALLDLLVAARLIRGWASEDGIDGRAVVANNRGKSRGRLRAVLAQVHPEAVGEALLGLDALYARTAAALRRYTWAWAQQVVRMGLAIDPLTGVTPPCEPPPPGPAPFTAPERDALRTWVLLVVLRGRLERLEEWSRTGGTQRDAVWGRLLTDALPADLKDPPAPGERQARYTRARTELALSLDALLASLRPTLAQVAALESGRDLRQRCEAVLDEVWSDAIERPTRGFPAFVRHAGEALAEGRTP
;
A
#
# COMPACT_ATOMS: atom_id res chain seq x y z
N MET A 1 8.01 -8.42 31.78
CA MET A 1 9.48 -8.49 31.80
C MET A 1 9.94 -8.65 30.36
N PRO A 2 10.87 -7.83 29.84
CA PRO A 2 11.46 -8.08 28.54
C PRO A 2 12.07 -9.49 28.54
N GLN A 3 11.76 -10.30 27.54
CA GLN A 3 12.38 -11.63 27.40
C GLN A 3 13.89 -11.43 27.26
N ALA A 4 14.68 -12.27 27.93
CA ALA A 4 16.12 -12.30 27.71
C ALA A 4 16.37 -12.60 26.22
N PRO A 5 17.18 -11.79 25.53
CA PRO A 5 17.43 -11.99 24.10
C PRO A 5 18.10 -13.35 23.87
N PRO A 6 17.76 -14.04 22.78
CA PRO A 6 18.40 -15.31 22.45
C PRO A 6 19.91 -15.11 22.18
N PRO A 7 20.74 -16.13 22.42
CA PRO A 7 22.15 -16.09 22.03
C PRO A 7 22.27 -15.87 20.52
N LEU A 8 23.25 -15.06 20.10
CA LEU A 8 23.49 -14.78 18.68
C LEU A 8 23.79 -16.09 17.93
N PRO A 9 23.07 -16.42 16.85
CA PRO A 9 23.47 -17.54 16.00
C PRO A 9 24.82 -17.21 15.37
N ILE A 10 25.72 -18.21 15.30
CA ILE A 10 27.08 -18.07 14.76
C ILE A 10 27.09 -17.38 13.38
N GLY A 11 26.07 -17.64 12.56
CA GLY A 11 25.92 -17.01 11.24
C GLY A 11 25.64 -15.50 11.23
N ALA A 12 25.08 -14.89 12.29
CA ALA A 12 24.78 -13.46 12.30
C ALA A 12 26.03 -12.59 12.49
N ALA A 13 27.00 -13.06 13.27
CA ALA A 13 28.28 -12.38 13.43
C ALA A 13 29.10 -12.40 12.14
N GLU A 14 29.15 -13.56 11.47
CA GLU A 14 29.79 -13.72 10.16
C GLU A 14 29.11 -12.86 9.09
N ALA A 15 27.78 -12.83 9.07
CA ALA A 15 27.02 -11.99 8.15
C ALA A 15 27.24 -10.49 8.39
N ALA A 16 27.33 -10.04 9.64
CA ALA A 16 27.65 -8.66 9.97
C ALA A 16 29.08 -8.28 9.52
N ALA A 17 30.05 -9.19 9.68
CA ALA A 17 31.42 -8.99 9.22
C ALA A 17 31.49 -8.90 7.68
N ALA A 18 30.81 -9.81 6.97
CA ALA A 18 30.71 -9.81 5.51
C ALA A 18 30.03 -8.54 4.98
N LEU A 19 28.92 -8.12 5.61
CA LEU A 19 28.20 -6.91 5.23
C LEU A 19 29.07 -5.65 5.33
N ARG A 20 29.90 -5.53 6.39
CA ARG A 20 30.88 -4.44 6.49
C ARG A 20 31.98 -4.50 5.44
N ALA A 21 32.34 -5.71 5.00
CA ALA A 21 33.29 -5.92 3.91
C ALA A 21 32.67 -5.69 2.52
N GLY A 22 31.39 -5.30 2.45
CA GLY A 22 30.67 -5.04 1.20
C GLY A 22 30.05 -6.28 0.55
N ASP A 23 29.97 -7.40 1.28
CA ASP A 23 29.28 -8.61 0.82
C ASP A 23 27.92 -8.77 1.55
N PRO A 24 26.80 -8.38 0.91
CA PRO A 24 25.47 -8.52 1.51
C PRO A 24 24.94 -9.95 1.47
N GLY A 25 25.57 -10.88 0.72
CA GLY A 25 25.04 -12.22 0.44
C GLY A 25 24.70 -13.04 1.69
N PRO A 26 25.60 -13.14 2.68
CA PRO A 26 25.33 -13.84 3.93
C PRO A 26 24.17 -13.22 4.73
N ALA A 27 24.10 -11.88 4.79
CA ALA A 27 23.03 -11.17 5.48
C ALA A 27 21.68 -11.34 4.78
N ALA A 28 21.64 -11.26 3.45
CA ALA A 28 20.44 -11.52 2.65
C ALA A 28 19.93 -12.96 2.85
N SER A 29 20.84 -13.93 2.93
CA SER A 29 20.49 -15.33 3.19
C SER A 29 19.84 -15.53 4.56
N LEU A 30 20.30 -14.81 5.59
CA LEU A 30 19.64 -14.84 6.92
C LEU A 30 18.23 -14.27 6.89
N LEU A 31 17.95 -13.31 6.00
CA LEU A 31 16.67 -12.63 5.91
C LEU A 31 15.69 -13.29 4.94
N GLN A 32 15.99 -14.49 4.40
CA GLN A 32 15.16 -15.19 3.41
C GLN A 32 13.71 -15.49 3.85
N ALA A 33 13.44 -15.50 5.17
CA ALA A 33 12.08 -15.66 5.71
C ALA A 33 11.20 -14.43 5.45
N TRP A 34 11.78 -13.28 5.12
CA TRP A 34 11.04 -12.07 4.74
C TRP A 34 10.72 -12.07 3.25
N ARG A 35 9.49 -11.69 2.88
CA ARG A 35 9.06 -11.64 1.47
C ARG A 35 9.75 -10.54 0.68
N PHE A 36 10.23 -9.48 1.35
CA PHE A 36 11.04 -8.46 0.68
C PHE A 36 12.38 -9.02 0.18
N ALA A 37 12.90 -10.09 0.77
CA ALA A 37 14.18 -10.68 0.36
C ALA A 37 14.12 -11.28 -1.06
N SER A 38 12.93 -11.66 -1.53
CA SER A 38 12.72 -12.13 -2.91
C SER A 38 12.51 -11.01 -3.93
N VAL A 39 12.45 -9.75 -3.51
CA VAL A 39 12.24 -8.60 -4.41
C VAL A 39 13.59 -7.92 -4.66
N PRO A 40 14.07 -7.85 -5.92
CA PRO A 40 15.36 -7.23 -6.24
C PRO A 40 15.50 -5.82 -5.65
N GLY A 41 16.63 -5.55 -4.97
CA GLY A 41 16.97 -4.26 -4.37
C GLY A 41 16.30 -3.94 -3.02
N TRP A 42 15.22 -4.63 -2.64
CA TRP A 42 14.53 -4.32 -1.38
C TRP A 42 15.29 -4.81 -0.15
N CYS A 43 15.94 -5.98 -0.26
CA CYS A 43 16.81 -6.47 0.81
C CYS A 43 18.01 -5.55 1.03
N ASP A 44 18.61 -5.06 -0.06
CA ASP A 44 19.79 -4.19 0.01
C ASP A 44 19.48 -2.91 0.77
N GLY A 45 18.32 -2.27 0.51
CA GLY A 45 17.89 -1.08 1.26
C GLY A 45 17.63 -1.33 2.75
N VAL A 46 17.19 -2.54 3.14
CA VAL A 46 17.06 -2.93 4.56
C VAL A 46 18.44 -3.08 5.20
N LEU A 47 19.37 -3.71 4.50
CA LEU A 47 20.74 -3.91 4.98
C LEU A 47 21.49 -2.58 5.10
N GLU A 48 21.32 -1.69 4.12
CA GLU A 48 21.85 -0.32 4.16
C GLU A 48 21.28 0.45 5.36
N ALA A 49 19.96 0.44 5.56
CA ALA A 49 19.34 1.10 6.71
C ALA A 49 19.83 0.54 8.06
N LEU A 50 20.11 -0.76 8.14
CA LEU A 50 20.65 -1.39 9.35
C LEU A 50 22.11 -0.99 9.62
N VAL A 51 22.90 -0.74 8.57
CA VAL A 51 24.28 -0.24 8.69
C VAL A 51 24.30 1.24 9.05
N GLU A 52 23.48 2.05 8.39
CA GLU A 52 23.39 3.50 8.61
C GLU A 52 22.79 3.84 9.97
N THR A 53 21.81 3.05 10.41
CA THR A 53 21.10 3.24 11.68
C THR A 53 21.27 1.99 12.54
N PRO A 54 22.48 1.73 13.07
CA PRO A 54 22.74 0.52 13.83
C PRO A 54 21.86 0.51 15.09
N PRO A 55 21.27 -0.64 15.43
CA PRO A 55 20.41 -0.73 16.59
C PRO A 55 21.20 -0.50 17.89
N VAL A 56 20.51 -0.11 18.95
CA VAL A 56 21.03 -0.10 20.31
C VAL A 56 20.88 -1.52 20.87
N ALA A 57 21.97 -2.28 20.89
CA ALA A 57 21.96 -3.63 21.44
C ALA A 57 21.50 -3.59 22.92
N PRO A 58 20.61 -4.49 23.36
CA PRO A 58 20.20 -4.55 24.75
C PRO A 58 21.42 -4.74 25.67
N PRO A 59 21.48 -4.13 26.86
CA PRO A 59 22.63 -4.23 27.76
C PRO A 59 23.03 -5.67 28.12
N ALA A 60 22.09 -6.61 28.02
CA ALA A 60 22.30 -8.04 28.28
C ALA A 60 23.02 -8.79 27.14
N VAL A 61 23.17 -8.18 25.96
CA VAL A 61 23.87 -8.75 24.80
C VAL A 61 25.21 -8.04 24.67
N ALA A 62 26.27 -8.64 25.21
CA ALA A 62 27.63 -8.23 24.85
C ALA A 62 27.90 -8.62 23.40
N GLY A 63 28.09 -7.66 22.50
CA GLY A 63 28.36 -7.98 21.10
C GLY A 63 28.20 -6.82 20.13
N ASP A 64 28.40 -7.16 18.86
CA ASP A 64 28.24 -6.27 17.73
C ASP A 64 26.75 -5.91 17.51
N PRO A 65 26.37 -4.62 17.56
CA PRO A 65 24.98 -4.20 17.33
C PRO A 65 24.42 -4.60 15.96
N LEU A 66 25.25 -4.60 14.91
CA LEU A 66 24.83 -5.01 13.58
C LEU A 66 24.48 -6.50 13.54
N ALA A 67 25.32 -7.34 14.16
CA ALA A 67 25.08 -8.78 14.28
C ALA A 67 23.80 -9.06 15.09
N TRP A 68 23.58 -8.32 16.17
CA TRP A 68 22.33 -8.40 16.93
C TRP A 68 21.11 -8.03 16.08
N GLY A 69 21.18 -6.93 15.32
CA GLY A 69 20.08 -6.48 14.47
C GLY A 69 19.72 -7.50 13.39
N LEU A 70 20.72 -8.10 12.74
CA LEU A 70 20.51 -9.16 11.76
C LEU A 70 19.85 -10.40 12.37
N ALA A 71 20.34 -10.85 13.54
CA ALA A 71 19.76 -11.99 14.24
C ALA A 71 18.30 -11.72 14.66
N ALA A 72 18.01 -10.54 15.20
CA ALA A 72 16.68 -10.14 15.62
C ALA A 72 15.71 -10.01 14.43
N LEU A 73 16.16 -9.47 13.28
CA LEU A 73 15.35 -9.46 12.06
C LEU A 73 15.08 -10.87 11.54
N ALA A 74 16.09 -11.74 11.52
CA ALA A 74 15.92 -13.12 11.06
C ALA A 74 14.90 -13.88 11.93
N GLU A 75 15.00 -13.76 13.27
CA GLU A 75 14.04 -14.36 14.19
C GLU A 75 12.62 -13.82 13.96
N ALA A 76 12.46 -12.49 13.81
CA ALA A 76 11.16 -11.89 13.53
C ALA A 76 10.55 -12.37 12.20
N GLY A 77 11.39 -12.58 11.18
CA GLY A 77 10.98 -13.14 9.89
C GLY A 77 10.51 -14.60 10.00
N LEU A 78 11.22 -15.43 10.76
CA LEU A 78 10.84 -16.81 11.04
C LEU A 78 9.53 -16.90 11.83
N ASP A 79 9.38 -16.07 12.87
CA ASP A 79 8.14 -16.01 13.67
C ASP A 79 6.94 -15.63 12.79
N LEU A 80 7.15 -14.68 11.87
CA LEU A 80 6.13 -14.28 10.89
C LEU A 80 5.80 -15.44 9.93
N GLN A 81 6.81 -16.14 9.41
CA GLN A 81 6.60 -17.29 8.53
C GLN A 81 5.75 -18.38 9.22
N GLU A 82 6.14 -18.82 10.41
CA GLU A 82 5.41 -19.87 11.14
C GLU A 82 4.00 -19.42 11.54
N ARG A 83 3.87 -18.24 12.16
CA ARG A 83 2.61 -17.82 12.81
C ARG A 83 1.62 -17.13 11.90
N GLU A 84 2.07 -16.47 10.84
CA GLU A 84 1.19 -15.68 9.96
C GLU A 84 1.04 -16.26 8.55
N ARG A 85 1.95 -17.10 8.08
CA ARG A 85 1.84 -17.72 6.74
C ARG A 85 1.50 -19.18 6.83
N ASP A 86 2.36 -19.97 7.48
CA ASP A 86 2.18 -21.41 7.57
C ASP A 86 0.89 -21.73 8.35
N ALA A 87 0.61 -21.01 9.44
CA ALA A 87 -0.64 -21.15 10.20
C ALA A 87 -1.93 -20.90 9.39
N TRP A 88 -1.84 -20.22 8.23
CA TRP A 88 -2.97 -20.06 7.31
C TRP A 88 -3.00 -21.14 6.23
N GLN A 89 -1.85 -21.63 5.80
CA GLN A 89 -1.73 -22.68 4.77
C GLN A 89 -1.96 -24.09 5.31
N VAL A 90 -1.69 -24.34 6.60
CA VAL A 90 -1.86 -25.65 7.25
C VAL A 90 -3.34 -26.04 7.43
N VAL A 91 -4.28 -25.10 7.27
CA VAL A 91 -5.71 -25.39 7.38
C VAL A 91 -6.19 -26.08 6.10
N ASP A 92 -6.39 -27.39 6.16
CA ASP A 92 -7.07 -28.11 5.09
C ASP A 92 -8.52 -27.62 4.94
N HIS A 93 -8.91 -27.38 3.69
CA HIS A 93 -10.24 -26.94 3.30
C HIS A 93 -10.85 -28.02 2.41
N PRO A 94 -11.34 -29.12 3.00
CA PRO A 94 -11.89 -30.23 2.23
C PRO A 94 -13.14 -29.77 1.47
N VAL A 95 -13.17 -30.11 0.18
CA VAL A 95 -14.33 -29.88 -0.69
C VAL A 95 -15.46 -30.85 -0.29
N ASP A 96 -16.65 -30.32 -0.07
CA ASP A 96 -17.87 -31.09 0.20
C ASP A 96 -18.99 -30.53 -0.67
N PRO A 97 -19.25 -31.12 -1.85
CA PRO A 97 -20.16 -30.53 -2.84
C PRO A 97 -21.56 -30.20 -2.30
N LEU A 98 -22.08 -31.01 -1.38
CA LEU A 98 -23.40 -30.79 -0.80
C LEU A 98 -23.39 -29.61 0.18
N ARG A 99 -22.40 -29.56 1.08
CA ARG A 99 -22.30 -28.45 2.02
C ARG A 99 -21.87 -27.15 1.35
N ASP A 100 -21.04 -27.24 0.32
CA ASP A 100 -20.61 -26.10 -0.48
C ASP A 100 -21.78 -25.49 -1.24
N ALA A 101 -22.67 -26.31 -1.84
CA ALA A 101 -23.89 -25.82 -2.48
C ALA A 101 -24.84 -25.12 -1.47
N VAL A 102 -24.97 -25.65 -0.24
CA VAL A 102 -25.74 -24.99 0.82
C VAL A 102 -25.10 -23.66 1.22
N ALA A 103 -23.79 -23.63 1.46
CA ALA A 103 -23.07 -22.41 1.81
C ALA A 103 -23.17 -21.36 0.69
N GLN A 104 -23.09 -21.78 -0.57
CA GLN A 104 -23.25 -20.93 -1.74
C GLN A 104 -24.65 -20.31 -1.80
N GLY A 105 -25.71 -21.11 -1.64
CA GLY A 105 -27.09 -20.61 -1.62
C GLY A 105 -27.33 -19.59 -0.50
N LEU A 106 -26.77 -19.85 0.69
CA LEU A 106 -26.87 -18.93 1.83
C LEU A 106 -26.10 -17.62 1.59
N TRP A 107 -24.88 -17.69 1.06
CA TRP A 107 -24.11 -16.48 0.72
C TRP A 107 -24.77 -15.68 -0.40
N GLN A 108 -25.33 -16.35 -1.41
CA GLN A 108 -26.15 -15.71 -2.45
C GLN A 108 -27.34 -14.99 -1.81
N GLY A 109 -28.02 -15.62 -0.85
CA GLY A 109 -29.10 -15.02 -0.08
C GLY A 109 -28.67 -13.74 0.65
N TRP A 110 -27.51 -13.71 1.28
CA TRP A 110 -26.95 -12.50 1.88
C TRP A 110 -26.69 -11.39 0.85
N ILE A 111 -26.06 -11.73 -0.28
CA ILE A 111 -25.73 -10.78 -1.36
C ILE A 111 -27.00 -10.18 -1.98
N GLU A 112 -28.07 -10.98 -2.13
CA GLU A 112 -29.36 -10.57 -2.68
C GLU A 112 -30.29 -9.92 -1.64
N GLY A 113 -29.83 -9.73 -0.38
CA GLY A 113 -30.64 -9.13 0.69
C GLY A 113 -31.73 -10.04 1.26
N ARG A 114 -31.71 -11.35 0.97
CA ARG A 114 -32.65 -12.37 1.50
C ARG A 114 -32.24 -12.96 2.85
N HIS A 115 -31.29 -12.37 3.56
CA HIS A 115 -30.72 -12.91 4.80
C HIS A 115 -31.75 -13.23 5.90
N TRP A 116 -32.89 -12.53 5.96
CA TRP A 116 -33.99 -12.84 6.89
C TRP A 116 -34.75 -14.13 6.53
N ALA A 117 -34.94 -14.40 5.24
CA ALA A 117 -35.60 -15.63 4.78
C ALA A 117 -34.73 -16.86 5.09
N ASP A 118 -33.41 -16.68 4.99
CA ASP A 118 -32.41 -17.74 5.18
C ASP A 118 -31.91 -17.85 6.64
N HIS A 119 -32.54 -17.12 7.58
CA HIS A 119 -32.10 -16.99 8.97
C HIS A 119 -31.87 -18.34 9.67
N ASP A 120 -32.87 -19.22 9.63
CA ASP A 120 -32.83 -20.49 10.36
C ASP A 120 -31.80 -21.45 9.78
N ASP A 121 -31.63 -21.44 8.46
CA ASP A 121 -30.64 -22.26 7.76
C ASP A 121 -29.22 -21.75 8.03
N TRP A 122 -29.03 -20.42 8.04
CA TRP A 122 -27.78 -19.80 8.45
C TRP A 122 -27.40 -20.16 9.89
N LEU A 123 -28.35 -20.01 10.84
CA LEU A 123 -28.11 -20.36 12.23
C LEU A 123 -27.77 -21.84 12.40
N ARG A 124 -28.43 -22.74 11.66
CA ARG A 124 -28.13 -24.18 11.68
C ARG A 124 -26.70 -24.46 11.22
N LEU A 125 -26.24 -23.75 10.18
CA LEU A 125 -24.88 -23.86 9.65
C LEU A 125 -23.83 -23.38 10.66
N VAL A 126 -24.02 -22.20 11.24
CA VAL A 126 -22.96 -21.50 11.99
C VAL A 126 -22.95 -21.85 13.48
N LYS A 127 -24.09 -22.21 14.09
CA LYS A 127 -24.25 -22.40 15.54
C LYS A 127 -23.21 -23.33 16.17
N PRO A 128 -22.93 -24.54 15.64
CA PRO A 128 -21.95 -25.44 16.25
C PRO A 128 -20.52 -24.90 16.21
N ILE A 129 -20.19 -24.09 15.21
CA ILE A 129 -18.87 -23.48 15.04
C ILE A 129 -18.71 -22.31 16.00
N VAL A 130 -19.70 -21.43 16.02
CA VAL A 130 -19.73 -20.20 16.82
C VAL A 130 -19.72 -20.54 18.31
N THR A 131 -20.58 -21.43 18.79
CA THR A 131 -20.67 -21.77 20.21
C THR A 131 -19.35 -22.33 20.75
N ARG A 132 -18.73 -23.29 20.04
CA ARG A 132 -17.44 -23.86 20.46
C ARG A 132 -16.34 -22.79 20.52
N THR A 133 -16.31 -21.91 19.53
CA THR A 133 -15.30 -20.85 19.44
C THR A 133 -15.47 -19.78 20.52
N LEU A 134 -16.71 -19.36 20.78
CA LEU A 134 -17.01 -18.40 21.85
C LEU A 134 -16.57 -18.94 23.20
N ILE A 135 -16.94 -20.19 23.53
CA ILE A 135 -16.55 -20.81 24.79
C ILE A 135 -15.02 -20.84 24.92
N ALA A 136 -14.31 -21.29 23.88
CA ALA A 136 -12.85 -21.32 23.89
C ALA A 136 -12.23 -19.93 24.11
N ALA A 137 -12.74 -18.90 23.43
CA ALA A 137 -12.24 -17.53 23.56
C ALA A 137 -12.49 -16.93 24.96
N LEU A 138 -13.65 -17.23 25.55
CA LEU A 138 -14.02 -16.75 26.89
C LEU A 138 -13.21 -17.48 27.97
N VAL A 139 -12.95 -18.77 27.80
CA VAL A 139 -12.08 -19.57 28.68
C VAL A 139 -10.64 -19.06 28.64
N GLU A 140 -10.09 -18.75 27.45
CA GLU A 140 -8.74 -18.18 27.33
C GLU A 140 -8.61 -16.85 28.09
N ARG A 141 -9.70 -16.08 28.18
CA ARG A 141 -9.77 -14.83 28.94
C ARG A 141 -9.99 -15.00 30.45
N GLY A 142 -10.03 -16.23 30.94
CA GLY A 142 -10.14 -16.56 32.36
C GLY A 142 -11.54 -16.35 32.93
N LEU A 143 -12.60 -16.35 32.10
CA LEU A 143 -13.96 -16.32 32.62
C LEU A 143 -14.33 -17.67 33.28
N PRO A 144 -15.09 -17.68 34.38
CA PRO A 144 -15.60 -18.92 34.96
C PRO A 144 -16.49 -19.69 33.97
N GLU A 145 -16.43 -21.02 34.00
CA GLU A 145 -17.13 -21.90 33.04
C GLU A 145 -18.62 -21.54 32.87
N ARG A 146 -19.35 -21.35 33.98
CA ARG A 146 -20.75 -20.94 33.95
C ARG A 146 -20.98 -19.62 33.21
N ARG A 147 -20.13 -18.62 33.46
CA ARG A 147 -20.18 -17.32 32.77
C ARG A 147 -19.83 -17.47 31.29
N CYS A 148 -18.92 -18.36 30.93
CA CYS A 148 -18.59 -18.67 29.53
C CYS A 148 -19.80 -19.22 28.77
N VAL A 149 -20.53 -20.18 29.36
CA VAL A 149 -21.71 -20.79 28.73
C VAL A 149 -22.85 -19.77 28.59
N GLU A 150 -23.11 -18.98 29.63
CA GLU A 150 -24.13 -17.92 29.62
C GLU A 150 -23.82 -16.85 28.55
N ALA A 151 -22.59 -16.30 28.56
CA ALA A 151 -22.17 -15.28 27.59
C ALA A 151 -22.09 -15.83 26.16
N ALA A 152 -21.64 -17.08 25.96
CA ALA A 152 -21.61 -17.70 24.64
C ALA A 152 -23.02 -17.89 24.05
N ARG A 153 -24.03 -18.14 24.89
CA ARG A 153 -25.43 -18.21 24.47
C ARG A 153 -25.94 -16.85 23.98
N GLU A 154 -25.71 -15.79 24.75
CA GLU A 154 -26.12 -14.42 24.43
C GLU A 154 -25.44 -13.87 23.16
N LEU A 155 -24.11 -14.09 23.07
CA LEU A 155 -23.33 -13.72 21.89
C LEU A 155 -23.79 -14.47 20.64
N ARG A 156 -24.05 -15.78 20.75
CA ARG A 156 -24.59 -16.55 19.62
C ARG A 156 -25.92 -15.97 19.13
N GLU A 157 -26.82 -15.62 20.05
CA GLU A 157 -28.14 -15.04 19.71
C GLU A 157 -28.00 -13.67 19.03
N SER A 158 -26.95 -12.93 19.37
CA SER A 158 -26.66 -11.61 18.80
C SER A 158 -25.85 -11.65 17.50
N LEU A 159 -25.30 -12.82 17.12
CA LEU A 159 -24.45 -12.95 15.92
C LEU A 159 -25.21 -12.56 14.65
N PHE A 160 -26.44 -13.03 14.49
CA PHE A 160 -27.21 -12.75 13.28
C PHE A 160 -27.46 -11.24 13.14
N LEU A 161 -27.91 -10.57 14.21
CA LEU A 161 -28.11 -9.12 14.24
C LEU A 161 -26.82 -8.36 13.90
N ARG A 162 -25.67 -8.84 14.40
CA ARG A 162 -24.37 -8.26 14.07
C ARG A 162 -24.02 -8.41 12.58
N LEU A 163 -24.32 -9.55 11.98
CA LEU A 163 -24.07 -9.77 10.55
C LEU A 163 -24.98 -8.87 9.69
N VAL A 164 -26.24 -8.66 10.10
CA VAL A 164 -27.17 -7.71 9.46
C VAL A 164 -26.64 -6.28 9.54
N GLY A 165 -26.03 -5.88 10.67
CA GLY A 165 -25.34 -4.59 10.78
C GLY A 165 -26.27 -3.39 10.53
N ARG A 166 -25.95 -2.58 9.52
CA ARG A 166 -26.64 -1.29 9.25
C ARG A 166 -28.09 -1.46 8.81
N ASP A 167 -28.47 -2.63 8.30
CA ASP A 167 -29.87 -2.91 7.94
C ASP A 167 -30.82 -2.90 9.14
N LEU A 168 -30.29 -3.05 10.36
CA LEU A 168 -31.05 -2.86 11.60
C LEU A 168 -31.50 -1.41 11.82
N LEU A 169 -30.79 -0.45 11.25
CA LEU A 169 -31.11 0.97 11.37
C LEU A 169 -32.31 1.28 10.49
N ARG A 170 -33.39 1.81 11.07
CA ARG A 170 -34.62 2.12 10.32
C ARG A 170 -34.53 3.42 9.54
N HIS A 171 -33.71 4.37 10.01
CA HIS A 171 -33.64 5.70 9.42
C HIS A 171 -32.50 5.81 8.39
N PRO A 172 -32.77 6.28 7.16
CA PRO A 172 -31.73 6.42 6.12
C PRO A 172 -30.54 7.27 6.55
N GLN A 173 -30.78 8.33 7.33
CA GLN A 173 -29.67 9.17 7.84
C GLN A 173 -28.78 8.43 8.84
N GLN A 174 -29.35 7.56 9.69
CA GLN A 174 -28.57 6.74 10.62
C GLN A 174 -27.73 5.71 9.85
N ARG A 175 -28.29 5.13 8.78
CA ARG A 175 -27.53 4.24 7.87
C ARG A 175 -26.36 4.97 7.22
N ALA A 176 -26.60 6.17 6.71
CA ALA A 176 -25.56 6.99 6.07
C ALA A 176 -24.47 7.45 7.03
N GLN A 177 -24.81 7.65 8.31
CA GLN A 177 -23.88 8.04 9.36
C GLN A 177 -23.17 6.85 10.04
N ALA A 178 -23.59 5.62 9.76
CA ALA A 178 -22.97 4.45 10.34
C ALA A 178 -21.60 4.20 9.68
N GLU A 179 -20.55 4.57 10.42
CA GLU A 179 -19.14 4.40 10.04
C GLU A 179 -18.69 2.94 10.03
N HIS A 180 -19.49 2.02 10.56
CA HIS A 180 -19.13 0.61 10.69
C HIS A 180 -19.43 -0.22 9.43
N LEU A 181 -18.59 -1.23 9.22
CA LEU A 181 -18.77 -2.25 8.19
C LEU A 181 -19.97 -3.13 8.52
N ASP A 182 -20.73 -3.54 7.50
CA ASP A 182 -21.74 -4.58 7.69
C ASP A 182 -21.08 -5.89 8.08
N GLY A 183 -21.58 -6.53 9.14
CA GLY A 183 -20.92 -7.69 9.72
C GLY A 183 -20.81 -8.86 8.75
N PHE A 184 -21.78 -9.03 7.84
CA PHE A 184 -21.72 -10.06 6.80
C PHE A 184 -20.61 -9.78 5.78
N LEU A 185 -20.40 -8.52 5.37
CA LEU A 185 -19.29 -8.14 4.49
C LEU A 185 -17.96 -8.38 5.19
N GLU A 186 -17.84 -8.03 6.47
CA GLU A 186 -16.63 -8.32 7.23
C GLU A 186 -16.33 -9.84 7.29
N LEU A 187 -17.38 -10.65 7.49
CA LEU A 187 -17.23 -12.11 7.49
C LEU A 187 -16.87 -12.62 6.09
N ALA A 188 -17.51 -12.14 5.03
CA ALA A 188 -17.25 -12.52 3.65
C ALA A 188 -15.78 -12.26 3.27
N VAL A 189 -15.26 -11.08 3.62
CA VAL A 189 -13.84 -10.77 3.38
C VAL A 189 -12.90 -11.70 4.17
N ARG A 190 -13.27 -12.13 5.38
CA ARG A 190 -12.48 -13.14 6.12
C ARG A 190 -12.55 -14.54 5.51
N VAL A 191 -13.62 -14.86 4.76
CA VAL A 191 -13.63 -16.09 3.95
C VAL A 191 -12.62 -15.96 2.82
N LEU A 192 -12.56 -14.81 2.16
CA LEU A 192 -11.54 -14.53 1.13
C LEU A 192 -10.11 -14.64 1.67
N GLU A 193 -9.84 -14.23 2.92
CA GLU A 193 -8.53 -14.40 3.57
C GLU A 193 -8.04 -15.87 3.63
N THR A 194 -8.95 -16.85 3.51
CA THR A 194 -8.58 -18.28 3.52
C THR A 194 -8.04 -18.76 2.17
N ALA A 195 -8.24 -18.00 1.09
CA ALA A 195 -7.86 -18.42 -0.26
C ALA A 195 -6.32 -18.43 -0.44
N PRO A 196 -5.79 -19.36 -1.25
CA PRO A 196 -4.36 -19.35 -1.60
C PRO A 196 -3.98 -18.10 -2.42
N PRO A 197 -2.71 -17.67 -2.39
CA PRO A 197 -1.57 -18.27 -1.67
C PRO A 197 -1.46 -17.86 -0.20
N GLY A 198 -2.29 -16.93 0.27
CA GLY A 198 -2.28 -16.43 1.63
C GLY A 198 -3.21 -15.23 1.81
N PRO A 199 -3.44 -14.79 3.06
CA PRO A 199 -4.49 -13.84 3.38
C PRO A 199 -4.27 -12.46 2.78
N VAL A 200 -3.03 -11.99 2.65
CA VAL A 200 -2.74 -10.68 2.06
C VAL A 200 -2.95 -10.71 0.55
N ASP A 201 -2.37 -11.69 -0.13
CA ASP A 201 -2.43 -11.81 -1.59
C ASP A 201 -3.86 -12.08 -2.09
N ALA A 202 -4.62 -12.89 -1.34
CA ALA A 202 -6.02 -13.17 -1.65
C ALA A 202 -6.88 -11.90 -1.62
N LEU A 203 -6.65 -11.00 -0.66
CA LEU A 203 -7.35 -9.72 -0.57
C LEU A 203 -6.83 -8.72 -1.61
N ALA A 204 -5.52 -8.64 -1.79
CA ALA A 204 -4.85 -7.77 -2.75
C ALA A 204 -5.38 -7.98 -4.18
N ALA A 205 -5.55 -9.24 -4.58
CA ALA A 205 -6.03 -9.62 -5.90
C ALA A 205 -7.46 -9.12 -6.22
N ARG A 206 -8.21 -8.63 -5.23
CA ARG A 206 -9.59 -8.16 -5.37
C ARG A 206 -9.72 -6.64 -5.27
N MET A 207 -8.62 -5.92 -5.16
CA MET A 207 -8.64 -4.46 -5.02
C MET A 207 -8.69 -3.77 -6.39
N ASP A 208 -9.53 -2.75 -6.51
CA ASP A 208 -9.54 -1.84 -7.64
C ASP A 208 -8.60 -0.63 -7.45
N ASP A 209 -8.68 0.32 -8.37
CA ASP A 209 -7.94 1.57 -8.36
C ASP A 209 -8.13 2.41 -7.09
N GLU A 210 -9.35 2.47 -6.55
CA GLU A 210 -9.63 3.21 -5.33
C GLU A 210 -9.08 2.50 -4.08
N GLY A 211 -9.25 1.18 -3.99
CA GLY A 211 -8.69 0.37 -2.90
C GLY A 211 -7.17 0.44 -2.88
N TRP A 212 -6.53 0.32 -4.05
CA TRP A 212 -5.09 0.50 -4.18
C TRP A 212 -4.65 1.90 -3.80
N ARG A 213 -5.39 2.94 -4.22
CA ARG A 213 -5.13 4.32 -3.81
C ARG A 213 -5.20 4.48 -2.29
N TRP A 214 -6.23 3.96 -1.63
CA TRP A 214 -6.35 4.00 -0.17
C TRP A 214 -5.13 3.37 0.52
N LEU A 215 -4.70 2.20 0.05
CA LEU A 215 -3.55 1.51 0.63
C LEU A 215 -2.25 2.27 0.45
N THR A 216 -1.98 2.79 -0.76
CA THR A 216 -0.69 3.43 -1.08
C THR A 216 -0.60 4.85 -0.56
N ASP A 217 -1.73 5.54 -0.43
CA ASP A 217 -1.80 6.89 0.15
C ASP A 217 -1.84 6.84 1.69
N CYS A 218 -2.16 5.70 2.31
CA CYS A 218 -2.17 5.56 3.77
C CYS A 218 -0.79 5.79 4.41
N PRO A 219 0.32 5.21 3.90
CA PRO A 219 1.68 5.56 4.31
C PRO A 219 1.99 7.06 4.27
N ARG A 220 1.43 7.81 3.31
CA ARG A 220 1.62 9.27 3.22
C ARG A 220 0.99 10.00 4.39
N ALA A 221 -0.19 9.59 4.80
CA ALA A 221 -0.89 10.17 5.95
C ALA A 221 -0.24 9.81 7.30
N GLN A 222 0.68 8.83 7.31
CA GLN A 222 1.32 8.33 8.52
C GLN A 222 2.82 8.61 8.47
N ALA A 223 3.28 9.62 9.21
CA ALA A 223 4.67 10.08 9.24
C ALA A 223 5.72 8.96 9.38
N ALA A 224 5.38 7.86 10.06
CA ALA A 224 6.25 6.71 10.22
C ALA A 224 6.59 5.99 8.90
N PHE A 225 5.77 6.03 7.85
CA PHE A 225 5.98 5.19 6.66
C PHE A 225 6.56 5.94 5.45
N GLY A 226 6.50 7.27 5.43
CA GLY A 226 7.11 8.10 4.38
C GLY A 226 8.58 7.76 4.09
N PRO A 227 9.46 7.65 5.12
CA PRO A 227 10.86 7.30 4.90
C PRO A 227 11.07 5.95 4.22
N THR A 228 10.24 4.94 4.53
CA THR A 228 10.37 3.61 3.92
C THR A 228 10.02 3.63 2.44
N LEU A 229 8.98 4.38 2.07
CA LEU A 229 8.64 4.56 0.65
C LEU A 229 9.71 5.39 -0.08
N ALA A 230 10.34 6.35 0.60
CA ALA A 230 11.46 7.10 0.02
C ALA A 230 12.67 6.21 -0.26
N SER A 231 12.99 5.24 0.62
CA SER A 231 14.05 4.26 0.38
C SER A 231 13.75 3.31 -0.78
N LEU A 232 12.47 3.02 -1.06
CA LEU A 232 12.08 2.19 -2.19
C LEU A 232 12.15 2.91 -3.53
N TYR A 233 11.91 4.21 -3.52
CA TYR A 233 11.87 5.05 -4.71
C TYR A 233 12.73 6.30 -4.50
N PRO A 234 14.06 6.14 -4.27
CA PRO A 234 14.95 7.23 -3.91
C PRO A 234 15.09 8.29 -5.02
N GLN A 235 14.82 7.90 -6.26
CA GLN A 235 14.82 8.78 -7.42
C GLN A 235 13.63 9.75 -7.46
N LEU A 236 12.57 9.48 -6.68
CA LEU A 236 11.34 10.25 -6.70
C LEU A 236 11.34 11.34 -5.62
N PRO A 237 10.78 12.52 -5.94
CA PRO A 237 10.96 13.74 -5.17
C PRO A 237 10.29 13.78 -3.80
N ASP A 238 9.12 13.16 -3.70
CA ASP A 238 8.19 13.39 -2.62
C ASP A 238 7.26 12.20 -2.42
N VAL A 239 6.57 12.25 -1.30
CA VAL A 239 5.68 11.18 -0.84
C VAL A 239 4.49 10.93 -1.76
N HIS A 240 4.07 11.91 -2.58
CA HIS A 240 3.00 11.70 -3.57
C HIS A 240 3.51 10.90 -4.76
N ALA A 241 4.71 11.21 -5.24
CA ALA A 241 5.38 10.42 -6.26
C ALA A 241 5.66 8.99 -5.77
N HIS A 242 6.14 8.83 -4.52
CA HIS A 242 6.36 7.51 -3.92
C HIS A 242 5.07 6.67 -3.83
N ALA A 243 3.98 7.26 -3.32
CA ALA A 243 2.70 6.57 -3.21
C ALA A 243 2.16 6.17 -4.59
N ARG A 244 2.28 7.04 -5.59
CA ARG A 244 1.82 6.75 -6.95
C ARG A 244 2.66 5.67 -7.65
N ALA A 245 3.98 5.66 -7.45
CA ALA A 245 4.86 4.61 -7.93
C ALA A 245 4.52 3.26 -7.27
N ALA A 246 4.41 3.23 -5.94
CA ALA A 246 3.98 2.04 -5.20
C ALA A 246 2.63 1.52 -5.71
N ARG A 247 1.68 2.41 -6.00
CA ARG A 247 0.39 2.03 -6.58
C ARG A 247 0.53 1.39 -7.96
N GLN A 248 1.35 1.96 -8.85
CA GLN A 248 1.56 1.40 -10.19
C GLN A 248 2.22 0.02 -10.11
N ASP A 249 3.21 -0.14 -9.23
CA ASP A 249 3.93 -1.41 -9.08
C ASP A 249 3.06 -2.49 -8.44
N LEU A 250 2.34 -2.18 -7.37
CA LEU A 250 1.43 -3.13 -6.73
C LEU A 250 0.23 -3.49 -7.61
N ARG A 251 -0.23 -2.58 -8.48
CA ARG A 251 -1.27 -2.93 -9.46
C ARG A 251 -0.77 -3.91 -10.51
N ARG A 252 0.47 -3.74 -10.98
CA ARG A 252 1.08 -4.66 -11.95
C ARG A 252 1.39 -6.01 -11.32
N GLU A 253 1.81 -6.01 -10.05
CA GLU A 253 2.18 -7.21 -9.33
C GLU A 253 1.61 -7.22 -7.89
N PRO A 254 0.30 -7.51 -7.72
CA PRO A 254 -0.38 -7.49 -6.41
C PRO A 254 0.27 -8.36 -5.34
N ARG A 255 0.93 -9.44 -5.75
CA ARG A 255 1.67 -10.37 -4.87
C ARG A 255 2.85 -9.71 -4.15
N ARG A 256 3.31 -8.53 -4.61
CA ARG A 256 4.33 -7.74 -3.92
C ARG A 256 3.79 -7.01 -2.70
N LEU A 257 2.47 -6.97 -2.48
CA LEU A 257 1.92 -6.29 -1.32
C LEU A 257 2.42 -6.91 -0.01
N GLU A 258 2.48 -8.24 0.08
CA GLU A 258 3.00 -8.89 1.29
C GLU A 258 4.47 -8.50 1.54
N ALA A 259 5.29 -8.50 0.48
CA ALA A 259 6.68 -8.07 0.56
C ALA A 259 6.82 -6.60 0.99
N LEU A 260 5.92 -5.70 0.53
CA LEU A 260 5.94 -4.30 0.93
C LEU A 260 5.57 -4.16 2.41
N LEU A 261 4.55 -4.89 2.88
CA LEU A 261 4.16 -4.89 4.28
C LEU A 261 5.29 -5.39 5.18
N ASP A 262 5.97 -6.45 4.77
CA ASP A 262 7.16 -6.98 5.43
C ASP A 262 8.28 -5.92 5.53
N LEU A 263 8.55 -5.22 4.43
CA LEU A 263 9.55 -4.15 4.40
C LEU A 263 9.18 -3.00 5.35
N LEU A 264 7.90 -2.60 5.39
CA LEU A 264 7.41 -1.58 6.32
C LEU A 264 7.57 -2.01 7.78
N VAL A 265 7.40 -3.30 8.08
CA VAL A 265 7.66 -3.86 9.42
C VAL A 265 9.15 -3.85 9.73
N ALA A 266 10.01 -4.35 8.84
CA ALA A 266 11.45 -4.36 9.05
C ALA A 266 12.02 -2.95 9.25
N ALA A 267 11.64 -1.98 8.42
CA ALA A 267 12.05 -0.59 8.58
C ALA A 267 11.55 0.04 9.90
N ARG A 268 10.42 -0.42 10.43
CA ARG A 268 9.93 0.00 11.75
C ARG A 268 10.73 -0.66 12.88
N LEU A 269 11.09 -1.93 12.73
CA LEU A 269 11.93 -2.66 13.69
C LEU A 269 13.31 -1.99 13.82
N ILE A 270 13.99 -1.75 12.70
CA ILE A 270 15.31 -1.11 12.66
C ILE A 270 15.28 0.25 13.38
N ARG A 271 14.33 1.12 13.01
CA ARG A 271 14.20 2.45 13.65
C ARG A 271 13.85 2.38 15.12
N GLY A 272 12.98 1.45 15.53
CA GLY A 272 12.62 1.31 16.93
C GLY A 272 13.76 0.75 17.77
N TRP A 273 14.57 -0.16 17.22
CA TRP A 273 15.75 -0.67 17.90
C TRP A 273 16.90 0.32 17.96
N ALA A 274 16.97 1.27 17.03
CA ALA A 274 17.90 2.39 17.11
C ALA A 274 17.52 3.45 18.16
N SER A 275 16.28 3.40 18.70
CA SER A 275 15.83 4.32 19.74
C SER A 275 16.19 3.83 21.15
N GLU A 276 16.45 4.74 22.08
CA GLU A 276 16.79 4.43 23.48
C GLU A 276 15.69 3.66 24.21
N ASP A 277 14.43 3.90 23.84
CA ASP A 277 13.26 3.24 24.45
C ASP A 277 13.22 1.73 24.15
N GLY A 278 13.84 1.31 23.03
CA GLY A 278 13.72 -0.03 22.49
C GLY A 278 12.29 -0.42 22.14
N ILE A 279 12.14 -1.52 21.40
CA ILE A 279 10.82 -2.07 21.07
C ILE A 279 10.82 -3.60 21.13
N ASP A 280 9.71 -4.17 21.56
CA ASP A 280 9.46 -5.61 21.42
C ASP A 280 9.14 -5.93 19.96
N GLY A 281 10.08 -6.60 19.28
CA GLY A 281 9.95 -6.96 17.88
C GLY A 281 8.72 -7.82 17.59
N ARG A 282 8.39 -8.78 18.46
CA ARG A 282 7.23 -9.67 18.27
C ARG A 282 5.93 -8.89 18.38
N ALA A 283 5.82 -8.01 19.38
CA ALA A 283 4.66 -7.13 19.53
C ALA A 283 4.51 -6.20 18.32
N VAL A 284 5.62 -5.69 17.76
CA VAL A 284 5.59 -4.85 16.55
C VAL A 284 5.14 -5.63 15.32
N VAL A 285 5.67 -6.83 15.09
CA VAL A 285 5.26 -7.70 13.98
C VAL A 285 3.76 -8.01 14.07
N ALA A 286 3.31 -8.55 15.20
CA ALA A 286 1.92 -8.94 15.42
C ALA A 286 0.95 -7.74 15.25
N ASN A 287 1.29 -6.59 15.84
CA ASN A 287 0.47 -5.38 15.73
C ASN A 287 0.41 -4.84 14.31
N ASN A 288 1.54 -4.80 13.58
CA ASN A 288 1.54 -4.27 12.21
C ASN A 288 0.84 -5.22 11.24
N ARG A 289 1.07 -6.54 11.32
CA ARG A 289 0.39 -7.51 10.46
C ARG A 289 -1.11 -7.54 10.71
N GLY A 290 -1.53 -7.56 11.99
CA GLY A 290 -2.93 -7.47 12.37
C GLY A 290 -3.60 -6.18 11.88
N LYS A 291 -2.93 -5.03 12.03
CA LYS A 291 -3.42 -3.74 11.53
C LYS A 291 -3.49 -3.69 10.01
N SER A 292 -2.47 -4.15 9.29
CA SER A 292 -2.44 -4.16 7.82
C SER A 292 -3.54 -5.05 7.25
N ARG A 293 -3.71 -6.27 7.78
CA ARG A 293 -4.85 -7.13 7.42
C ARG A 293 -6.19 -6.52 7.78
N GLY A 294 -6.30 -5.87 8.95
CA GLY A 294 -7.50 -5.12 9.32
C GLY A 294 -7.84 -4.01 8.33
N ARG A 295 -6.84 -3.25 7.88
CA ARG A 295 -7.01 -2.21 6.86
C ARG A 295 -7.42 -2.81 5.52
N LEU A 296 -6.78 -3.88 5.06
CA LEU A 296 -7.16 -4.57 3.82
C LEU A 296 -8.63 -5.01 3.86
N ARG A 297 -9.05 -5.61 4.98
CA ARG A 297 -10.45 -6.00 5.20
C ARG A 297 -11.40 -4.81 5.15
N ALA A 298 -11.05 -3.73 5.85
CA ALA A 298 -11.88 -2.52 5.88
C ALA A 298 -11.98 -1.84 4.52
N VAL A 299 -10.87 -1.72 3.78
CA VAL A 299 -10.86 -1.12 2.44
C VAL A 299 -11.71 -1.95 1.48
N LEU A 300 -11.50 -3.27 1.45
CA LEU A 300 -12.25 -4.14 0.53
C LEU A 300 -13.75 -4.14 0.83
N ALA A 301 -14.13 -4.18 2.11
CA ALA A 301 -15.54 -4.15 2.51
C ALA A 301 -16.23 -2.79 2.27
N GLN A 302 -15.49 -1.68 2.20
CA GLN A 302 -16.06 -0.34 1.95
C GLN A 302 -16.12 0.01 0.47
N VAL A 303 -15.04 -0.27 -0.27
CA VAL A 303 -14.91 0.17 -1.66
C VAL A 303 -15.51 -0.86 -2.63
N HIS A 304 -15.59 -2.15 -2.25
CA HIS A 304 -15.95 -3.27 -3.15
C HIS A 304 -16.97 -4.27 -2.61
N PRO A 305 -18.13 -3.84 -2.07
CA PRO A 305 -19.10 -4.80 -1.54
C PRO A 305 -19.56 -5.83 -2.59
N GLU A 306 -19.75 -5.40 -3.85
CA GLU A 306 -20.20 -6.28 -4.94
C GLU A 306 -19.12 -7.28 -5.38
N ALA A 307 -17.88 -6.82 -5.58
CA ALA A 307 -16.78 -7.71 -6.01
C ALA A 307 -16.40 -8.73 -4.93
N VAL A 308 -16.61 -8.40 -3.64
CA VAL A 308 -16.48 -9.36 -2.54
C VAL A 308 -17.47 -10.51 -2.69
N GLY A 309 -18.73 -10.22 -3.05
CA GLY A 309 -19.76 -11.24 -3.24
C GLY A 309 -19.43 -12.20 -4.38
N GLU A 310 -19.07 -11.68 -5.55
CA GLU A 310 -18.66 -12.51 -6.70
C GLU A 310 -17.43 -13.37 -6.37
N ALA A 311 -16.40 -12.76 -5.77
CA ALA A 311 -15.18 -13.44 -5.38
C ALA A 311 -15.43 -14.61 -4.41
N LEU A 312 -16.32 -14.38 -3.45
CA LEU A 312 -16.69 -15.34 -2.41
C LEU A 312 -17.37 -16.57 -2.99
N LEU A 313 -18.35 -16.35 -3.87
CA LEU A 313 -19.12 -17.43 -4.49
C LEU A 313 -18.29 -18.28 -5.45
N GLY A 314 -17.18 -17.74 -5.96
CA GLY A 314 -16.22 -18.46 -6.80
C GLY A 314 -15.19 -19.31 -6.05
N LEU A 315 -15.22 -19.35 -4.71
CA LEU A 315 -14.27 -20.16 -3.94
C LEU A 315 -14.63 -21.65 -3.94
N ASP A 316 -13.61 -22.50 -4.03
CA ASP A 316 -13.72 -23.91 -3.72
C ASP A 316 -13.89 -24.13 -2.20
N ALA A 317 -14.44 -25.28 -1.80
CA ALA A 317 -14.61 -25.65 -0.39
C ALA A 317 -15.26 -24.53 0.46
N LEU A 318 -16.22 -23.81 -0.12
CA LEU A 318 -16.81 -22.59 0.44
C LEU A 318 -17.34 -22.81 1.86
N TYR A 319 -17.90 -23.99 2.16
CA TYR A 319 -18.33 -24.33 3.51
C TYR A 319 -17.16 -24.40 4.49
N ALA A 320 -16.09 -25.14 4.16
CA ALA A 320 -14.94 -25.32 5.03
C ALA A 320 -14.21 -23.97 5.29
N ARG A 321 -14.10 -23.14 4.24
CA ARG A 321 -13.55 -21.77 4.32
C ARG A 321 -14.42 -20.86 5.17
N THR A 322 -15.73 -20.89 4.96
CA THR A 322 -16.71 -20.14 5.79
C THR A 322 -16.60 -20.54 7.25
N ALA A 323 -16.50 -21.84 7.54
CA ALA A 323 -16.34 -22.34 8.89
C ALA A 323 -15.02 -21.87 9.54
N ALA A 324 -13.92 -21.84 8.79
CA ALA A 324 -12.64 -21.32 9.28
C ALA A 324 -12.68 -19.82 9.55
N ALA A 325 -13.27 -19.04 8.63
CA ALA A 325 -13.46 -17.61 8.78
C ALA A 325 -14.36 -17.28 9.99
N LEU A 326 -15.45 -18.02 10.18
CA LEU A 326 -16.33 -17.89 11.35
C LEU A 326 -15.58 -18.12 12.65
N ARG A 327 -14.73 -19.15 12.75
CA ARG A 327 -13.90 -19.35 13.95
C ARG A 327 -13.03 -18.11 14.23
N ARG A 328 -12.32 -17.60 13.22
CA ARG A 328 -11.44 -16.43 13.40
C ARG A 328 -12.24 -15.14 13.72
N TYR A 329 -13.38 -14.94 13.08
CA TYR A 329 -14.28 -13.81 13.31
C TYR A 329 -14.85 -13.84 14.72
N THR A 330 -15.47 -14.95 15.11
CA THR A 330 -16.10 -15.15 16.41
C THR A 330 -15.08 -15.07 17.55
N TRP A 331 -13.87 -15.59 17.33
CA TRP A 331 -12.77 -15.41 18.27
C TRP A 331 -12.47 -13.92 18.49
N ALA A 332 -12.17 -13.18 17.42
CA ALA A 332 -11.84 -11.76 17.51
C ALA A 332 -12.99 -10.93 18.11
N TRP A 333 -14.24 -11.30 17.82
CA TRP A 333 -15.42 -10.67 18.40
C TRP A 333 -15.54 -10.92 19.90
N ALA A 334 -15.40 -12.17 20.37
CA ALA A 334 -15.41 -12.48 21.79
C ALA A 334 -14.33 -11.69 22.55
N GLN A 335 -13.13 -11.62 21.97
CA GLN A 335 -11.99 -10.88 22.50
C GLN A 335 -12.28 -9.36 22.59
N GLN A 336 -13.07 -8.81 21.67
CA GLN A 336 -13.54 -7.42 21.72
C GLN A 336 -14.61 -7.22 22.80
N VAL A 337 -15.62 -8.09 22.86
CA VAL A 337 -16.72 -7.98 23.82
C VAL A 337 -16.23 -8.13 25.26
N VAL A 338 -15.29 -9.04 25.52
CA VAL A 338 -14.64 -9.17 26.83
C VAL A 338 -13.92 -7.88 27.23
N ARG A 339 -13.20 -7.24 26.30
CA ARG A 339 -12.56 -5.93 26.55
C ARG A 339 -13.56 -4.82 26.85
N MET A 340 -14.78 -4.93 26.34
CA MET A 340 -15.90 -4.02 26.60
C MET A 340 -16.76 -4.43 27.82
N GLY A 341 -16.30 -5.36 28.65
CA GLY A 341 -17.05 -5.77 29.85
C GLY A 341 -18.32 -6.57 29.55
N LEU A 342 -18.31 -7.34 28.46
CA LEU A 342 -19.46 -8.11 27.94
C LEU A 342 -20.61 -7.25 27.40
N ALA A 343 -20.40 -5.95 27.14
CA ALA A 343 -21.37 -5.13 26.43
C ALA A 343 -21.47 -5.57 24.96
N ILE A 344 -22.68 -5.96 24.53
CA ILE A 344 -22.97 -6.36 23.16
C ILE A 344 -23.57 -5.17 22.42
N ASP A 345 -22.85 -4.66 21.44
CA ASP A 345 -23.38 -3.74 20.44
C ASP A 345 -23.34 -4.43 19.06
N PRO A 346 -24.51 -4.72 18.45
CA PRO A 346 -24.57 -5.33 17.13
C PRO A 346 -24.01 -4.42 16.03
N LEU A 347 -23.91 -3.11 16.24
CA LEU A 347 -23.42 -2.15 15.24
C LEU A 347 -21.90 -1.97 15.26
N THR A 348 -21.24 -2.18 16.39
CA THR A 348 -19.78 -2.04 16.48
C THR A 348 -19.08 -3.21 15.77
N GLY A 349 -18.48 -3.02 14.58
CA GLY A 349 -17.74 -4.05 13.84
C GLY A 349 -16.52 -4.65 14.57
N VAL A 350 -16.02 -5.82 14.13
CA VAL A 350 -14.78 -6.41 14.69
C VAL A 350 -13.55 -5.78 14.04
N THR A 351 -13.67 -5.49 12.75
CA THR A 351 -12.68 -4.73 12.02
C THR A 351 -13.00 -3.24 12.18
N PRO A 352 -12.08 -2.45 12.76
CA PRO A 352 -12.26 -1.00 12.81
C PRO A 352 -12.41 -0.42 11.41
N PRO A 353 -13.24 0.61 11.22
CA PRO A 353 -13.30 1.30 9.94
C PRO A 353 -11.93 1.88 9.59
N CYS A 354 -11.62 1.88 8.30
CA CYS A 354 -10.46 2.58 7.77
C CYS A 354 -10.94 3.91 7.20
N GLU A 355 -10.42 5.01 7.71
CA GLU A 355 -10.67 6.33 7.13
C GLU A 355 -9.91 6.45 5.79
N PRO A 356 -10.55 6.99 4.73
CA PRO A 356 -9.86 7.30 3.49
C PRO A 356 -8.71 8.28 3.78
N PRO A 357 -7.48 8.01 3.32
CA PRO A 357 -6.44 9.02 3.37
C PRO A 357 -6.89 10.23 2.55
N PRO A 358 -6.43 11.45 2.89
CA PRO A 358 -6.68 12.62 2.05
C PRO A 358 -6.24 12.29 0.62
N PRO A 359 -7.00 12.68 -0.42
CA PRO A 359 -6.61 12.37 -1.78
C PRO A 359 -5.25 13.02 -2.09
N GLY A 360 -4.37 12.26 -2.74
CA GLY A 360 -3.21 12.85 -3.41
C GLY A 360 -3.62 13.71 -4.61
N PRO A 361 -2.68 14.43 -5.24
CA PRO A 361 -2.96 15.13 -6.48
C PRO A 361 -3.49 14.13 -7.52
N ALA A 362 -4.56 14.49 -8.22
CA ALA A 362 -5.11 13.64 -9.27
C ALA A 362 -4.11 13.49 -10.42
N PRO A 363 -4.08 12.36 -11.14
CA PRO A 363 -3.33 12.25 -12.40
C PRO A 363 -3.80 13.31 -13.41
N PHE A 364 -2.95 13.65 -14.38
CA PHE A 364 -3.38 14.49 -15.49
C PHE A 364 -4.31 13.74 -16.46
N THR A 365 -5.37 14.41 -16.88
CA THR A 365 -6.23 14.01 -18.01
C THR A 365 -5.41 13.94 -19.30
N ALA A 366 -5.97 13.39 -20.37
CA ALA A 366 -5.26 13.33 -21.66
C ALA A 366 -4.88 14.74 -22.20
N PRO A 367 -5.79 15.74 -22.23
CA PRO A 367 -5.44 17.10 -22.68
C PRO A 367 -4.36 17.76 -21.82
N GLU A 368 -4.42 17.58 -20.50
CA GLU A 368 -3.40 18.10 -19.58
C GLU A 368 -2.03 17.44 -19.81
N ARG A 369 -1.99 16.14 -20.14
CA ARG A 369 -0.74 15.44 -20.48
C ARG A 369 -0.15 15.92 -21.80
N ASP A 370 -0.97 16.24 -22.80
CA ASP A 370 -0.51 16.83 -24.07
C ASP A 370 0.05 18.25 -23.87
N ALA A 371 -0.60 19.05 -23.02
CA ALA A 371 -0.09 20.35 -22.60
C ALA A 371 1.24 20.23 -21.83
N LEU A 372 1.35 19.26 -20.90
CA LEU A 372 2.57 18.99 -20.16
C LEU A 372 3.71 18.57 -21.10
N ARG A 373 3.43 17.68 -22.06
CA ARG A 373 4.40 17.26 -23.10
C ARG A 373 4.90 18.44 -23.92
N THR A 374 3.99 19.33 -24.34
CA THR A 374 4.34 20.55 -25.09
C THR A 374 5.18 21.51 -24.24
N TRP A 375 4.85 21.66 -22.96
CA TRP A 375 5.64 22.46 -22.03
C TRP A 375 7.05 21.89 -21.83
N VAL A 376 7.18 20.56 -21.67
CA VAL A 376 8.49 19.88 -21.60
C VAL A 376 9.30 20.13 -22.87
N LEU A 377 8.69 19.99 -24.05
CA LEU A 377 9.36 20.32 -25.32
C LEU A 377 9.86 21.77 -25.34
N LEU A 378 9.03 22.73 -24.96
CA LEU A 378 9.43 24.14 -24.87
C LEU A 378 10.61 24.34 -23.91
N VAL A 379 10.61 23.68 -22.75
CA VAL A 379 11.71 23.75 -21.77
C VAL A 379 13.01 23.20 -22.36
N VAL A 380 12.96 22.07 -23.07
CA VAL A 380 14.12 21.48 -23.76
C VAL A 380 14.64 22.42 -24.84
N LEU A 381 13.77 22.94 -25.70
CA LEU A 381 14.14 23.88 -26.77
C LEU A 381 14.71 25.20 -26.20
N ARG A 382 14.36 25.57 -24.97
CA ARG A 382 14.93 26.72 -24.26
C ARG A 382 16.27 26.41 -23.56
N GLY A 383 16.81 25.21 -23.68
CA GLY A 383 18.12 24.82 -23.12
C GLY A 383 18.06 24.71 -21.61
N ARG A 384 16.99 24.09 -21.09
CA ARG A 384 16.72 23.95 -19.65
C ARG A 384 16.40 22.51 -19.23
N LEU A 385 16.86 21.52 -20.00
CA LEU A 385 16.65 20.10 -19.69
C LEU A 385 17.21 19.72 -18.32
N GLU A 386 18.48 20.01 -18.02
CA GLU A 386 19.09 19.70 -16.72
C GLU A 386 18.29 20.31 -15.54
N ARG A 387 17.73 21.51 -15.75
CA ARG A 387 16.90 22.17 -14.73
C ARG A 387 15.53 21.57 -14.57
N LEU A 388 14.93 21.09 -15.65
CA LEU A 388 13.70 20.32 -15.58
C LEU A 388 13.91 19.03 -14.76
N GLU A 389 14.99 18.31 -15.04
CA GLU A 389 15.35 17.07 -14.33
C GLU A 389 15.61 17.33 -12.85
N GLU A 390 16.44 18.32 -12.52
CA GLU A 390 16.70 18.70 -11.13
C GLU A 390 15.45 19.19 -10.42
N TRP A 391 14.62 20.02 -11.07
CA TRP A 391 13.40 20.54 -10.46
C TRP A 391 12.33 19.47 -10.24
N SER A 392 12.19 18.53 -11.17
CA SER A 392 11.25 17.41 -11.00
C SER A 392 11.60 16.61 -9.73
N ARG A 393 12.89 16.37 -9.47
CA ARG A 393 13.41 15.64 -8.31
C ARG A 393 13.45 16.45 -7.00
N THR A 394 13.80 17.73 -7.05
CA THR A 394 14.05 18.51 -5.82
C THR A 394 12.98 19.54 -5.49
N GLY A 395 12.23 20.00 -6.51
CA GLY A 395 11.29 21.11 -6.37
C GLY A 395 11.95 22.47 -6.19
N GLY A 396 13.28 22.52 -6.18
CA GLY A 396 14.06 23.72 -5.99
C GLY A 396 13.80 24.72 -7.12
N THR A 397 13.30 25.90 -6.76
CA THR A 397 13.23 27.04 -7.68
C THR A 397 14.46 27.92 -7.47
N GLN A 398 15.60 27.51 -8.02
CA GLN A 398 16.82 28.33 -7.97
C GLN A 398 16.61 29.68 -8.69
N ARG A 399 17.48 30.67 -8.43
CA ARG A 399 17.41 32.04 -8.98
C ARG A 399 17.81 32.11 -10.47
N ASP A 400 17.17 31.32 -11.33
CA ASP A 400 17.23 31.46 -12.79
C ASP A 400 15.94 32.16 -13.26
N ALA A 401 16.08 33.38 -13.78
CA ALA A 401 14.96 34.17 -14.26
C ALA A 401 14.23 33.52 -15.45
N VAL A 402 14.95 32.78 -16.31
CA VAL A 402 14.36 32.07 -17.45
C VAL A 402 13.53 30.89 -16.95
N TRP A 403 14.08 30.12 -16.00
CA TRP A 403 13.36 29.02 -15.36
C TRP A 403 12.12 29.51 -14.61
N GLY A 404 12.25 30.62 -13.87
CA GLY A 404 11.13 31.28 -13.20
C GLY A 404 9.98 31.59 -14.16
N ARG A 405 10.28 32.19 -15.33
CA ARG A 405 9.28 32.48 -16.37
C ARG A 405 8.68 31.23 -17.01
N LEU A 406 9.47 30.18 -17.21
CA LEU A 406 8.94 28.90 -17.72
C LEU A 406 7.92 28.28 -16.75
N LEU A 407 8.15 28.42 -15.45
CA LEU A 407 7.25 27.93 -14.40
C LEU A 407 6.05 28.85 -14.13
N THR A 408 6.23 30.18 -14.21
CA THR A 408 5.16 31.15 -13.90
C THR A 408 4.30 31.47 -15.10
N ASP A 409 4.92 31.69 -16.25
CA ASP A 409 4.26 32.28 -17.42
C ASP A 409 3.94 31.21 -18.46
N ALA A 410 4.88 30.29 -18.74
CA ALA A 410 4.72 29.30 -19.80
C ALA A 410 3.98 28.01 -19.37
N LEU A 411 4.04 27.63 -18.08
CA LEU A 411 3.26 26.50 -17.58
C LEU A 411 1.78 26.92 -17.49
N PRO A 412 0.83 26.20 -18.12
CA PRO A 412 -0.59 26.53 -18.06
C PRO A 412 -1.13 26.55 -16.64
N ALA A 413 -2.16 27.36 -16.40
CA ALA A 413 -2.82 27.44 -15.10
C ALA A 413 -3.42 26.09 -14.67
N ASP A 414 -3.98 25.33 -15.61
CA ASP A 414 -4.61 24.03 -15.34
C ASP A 414 -3.60 22.93 -14.94
N LEU A 415 -2.30 23.14 -15.24
CA LEU A 415 -1.22 22.27 -14.77
C LEU A 415 -0.66 22.69 -13.40
N LYS A 416 -1.14 23.80 -12.85
CA LYS A 416 -0.74 24.32 -11.52
C LYS A 416 -1.82 23.94 -10.51
N ASP A 417 -1.40 23.47 -9.36
CA ASP A 417 -2.30 23.25 -8.24
C ASP A 417 -2.77 24.60 -7.68
N PRO A 418 -4.02 24.67 -7.15
CA PRO A 418 -4.51 25.88 -6.50
C PRO A 418 -3.55 26.29 -5.36
N PRO A 419 -3.31 27.60 -5.19
CA PRO A 419 -2.36 28.07 -4.20
C PRO A 419 -2.83 27.72 -2.78
N ALA A 420 -2.03 26.93 -2.06
CA ALA A 420 -2.21 26.72 -0.63
C ALA A 420 -1.59 27.90 0.14
N PRO A 421 -2.26 28.43 1.19
CA PRO A 421 -1.71 29.52 2.01
C PRO A 421 -0.33 29.17 2.57
N GLY A 422 0.67 30.01 2.30
CA GLY A 422 2.04 29.82 2.80
C GLY A 422 2.93 28.86 2.00
N GLU A 423 2.39 28.10 1.05
CA GLU A 423 3.14 27.05 0.34
C GLU A 423 3.24 27.33 -1.16
N ARG A 424 4.06 28.32 -1.55
CA ARG A 424 4.27 28.65 -2.97
C ARG A 424 4.74 27.47 -3.81
N GLN A 425 5.40 26.47 -3.22
CA GLN A 425 5.85 25.26 -3.92
C GLN A 425 4.72 24.23 -4.10
N ALA A 426 3.69 24.23 -3.25
CA ALA A 426 2.56 23.31 -3.34
C ALA A 426 1.81 23.46 -4.68
N ARG A 427 1.88 24.65 -5.32
CA ARG A 427 1.28 24.96 -6.63
C ARG A 427 1.79 24.09 -7.79
N TYR A 428 2.85 23.32 -7.58
CA TYR A 428 3.45 22.48 -8.63
C TYR A 428 3.53 21.00 -8.24
N THR A 429 2.88 20.58 -7.16
CA THR A 429 2.98 19.21 -6.63
C THR A 429 2.53 18.19 -7.66
N ARG A 430 1.37 18.41 -8.30
CA ARG A 430 0.82 17.54 -9.34
C ARG A 430 1.72 17.46 -10.56
N ALA A 431 2.19 18.59 -11.07
CA ALA A 431 3.12 18.65 -12.21
C ALA A 431 4.43 17.92 -11.92
N ARG A 432 5.02 18.15 -10.74
CA ARG A 432 6.25 17.47 -10.32
C ARG A 432 6.04 15.97 -10.13
N THR A 433 4.95 15.56 -9.51
CA THR A 433 4.59 14.15 -9.34
C THR A 433 4.48 13.47 -10.70
N GLU A 434 3.82 14.09 -11.67
CA GLU A 434 3.69 13.52 -13.01
C GLU A 434 5.04 13.42 -13.72
N LEU A 435 5.83 14.49 -13.70
CA LEU A 435 7.14 14.52 -14.37
C LEU A 435 8.11 13.54 -13.73
N ALA A 436 8.14 13.42 -12.41
CA ALA A 436 9.00 12.44 -11.74
C ALA A 436 8.73 10.98 -12.17
N LEU A 437 7.51 10.68 -12.64
CA LEU A 437 7.11 9.35 -13.08
C LEU A 437 7.14 9.15 -14.60
N SER A 438 7.16 10.25 -15.38
CA SER A 438 6.94 10.18 -16.83
C SER A 438 7.95 10.97 -17.66
N LEU A 439 8.86 11.73 -17.06
CA LEU A 439 9.78 12.61 -17.77
C LEU A 439 10.61 11.85 -18.80
N ASP A 440 11.19 10.70 -18.44
CA ASP A 440 12.01 9.90 -19.37
C ASP A 440 11.19 9.39 -20.55
N ALA A 441 9.98 8.90 -20.29
CA ALA A 441 9.06 8.46 -21.34
C ALA A 441 8.62 9.62 -22.25
N LEU A 442 8.38 10.80 -21.67
CA LEU A 442 8.05 12.02 -22.40
C LEU A 442 9.22 12.46 -23.29
N LEU A 443 10.44 12.52 -22.75
CA LEU A 443 11.64 12.86 -23.50
C LEU A 443 11.90 11.87 -24.64
N ALA A 444 11.76 10.56 -24.37
CA ALA A 444 11.85 9.52 -25.40
C ALA A 444 10.81 9.74 -26.52
N SER A 445 9.57 10.08 -26.17
CA SER A 445 8.50 10.37 -27.15
C SER A 445 8.73 11.67 -27.94
N LEU A 446 9.48 12.63 -27.38
CA LEU A 446 9.81 13.91 -28.01
C LEU A 446 11.07 13.84 -28.89
N ARG A 447 11.86 12.77 -28.76
CA ARG A 447 13.12 12.58 -29.49
C ARG A 447 12.98 12.71 -31.02
N PRO A 448 11.94 12.16 -31.68
CA PRO A 448 11.75 12.34 -33.12
C PRO A 448 11.53 13.81 -33.51
N THR A 449 10.73 14.55 -32.75
CA THR A 449 10.49 15.99 -32.97
C THR A 449 11.77 16.79 -32.76
N LEU A 450 12.52 16.51 -31.69
CA LEU A 450 13.80 17.17 -31.41
C LEU A 450 14.81 16.93 -32.55
N ALA A 451 14.85 15.72 -33.11
CA ALA A 451 15.73 15.40 -34.25
C ALA A 451 15.36 16.20 -35.51
N GLN A 452 14.08 16.36 -35.80
CA GLN A 452 13.62 17.20 -36.91
C GLN A 452 14.00 18.67 -36.70
N VAL A 453 13.82 19.21 -35.49
CA VAL A 453 14.21 20.59 -35.15
C VAL A 453 15.73 20.78 -35.25
N ALA A 454 16.51 19.83 -34.73
CA ALA A 454 17.98 19.89 -34.76
C ALA A 454 18.56 19.84 -36.20
N ALA A 455 17.86 19.17 -37.12
CA ALA A 455 18.25 19.08 -38.52
C ALA A 455 17.92 20.33 -39.35
N LEU A 456 17.21 21.32 -38.78
CA LEU A 456 16.84 22.53 -39.51
C LEU A 456 18.06 23.42 -39.76
N GLU A 457 18.30 23.74 -41.02
CA GLU A 457 19.35 24.68 -41.41
C GLU A 457 19.03 26.10 -40.92
N SER A 458 20.07 26.86 -40.57
CA SER A 458 19.93 28.28 -40.27
C SER A 458 19.58 29.08 -41.53
N GLY A 459 18.76 30.12 -41.42
CA GLY A 459 18.36 30.93 -42.56
C GLY A 459 17.18 31.86 -42.27
N ARG A 460 16.75 32.63 -43.28
CA ARG A 460 15.61 33.56 -43.18
C ARG A 460 14.29 32.85 -42.88
N ASP A 461 14.13 31.62 -43.39
CA ASP A 461 12.90 30.82 -43.26
C ASP A 461 12.93 29.85 -42.07
N LEU A 462 13.96 29.93 -41.20
CA LEU A 462 14.11 29.02 -40.05
C LEU A 462 12.87 29.03 -39.14
N ARG A 463 12.29 30.21 -38.92
CA ARG A 463 11.08 30.35 -38.11
C ARG A 463 9.93 29.51 -38.69
N GLN A 464 9.61 29.70 -39.97
CA GLN A 464 8.51 29.01 -40.64
C GLN A 464 8.73 27.50 -40.66
N ARG A 465 9.96 27.05 -40.95
CA ARG A 465 10.31 25.62 -40.93
C ARG A 465 10.18 25.01 -39.54
N CYS A 466 10.63 25.72 -38.50
CA CYS A 466 10.49 25.27 -37.13
C CYS A 466 9.02 25.24 -36.68
N GLU A 467 8.23 26.25 -37.03
CA GLU A 467 6.79 26.28 -36.74
C GLU A 467 6.07 25.10 -37.41
N ALA A 468 6.42 24.76 -38.66
CA ALA A 468 5.84 23.60 -39.37
C ALA A 468 6.15 22.26 -38.68
N VAL A 469 7.38 22.05 -38.19
CA VAL A 469 7.74 20.84 -37.44
C VAL A 469 6.98 20.75 -36.10
N LEU A 470 6.78 21.88 -35.44
CA LEU A 470 6.11 21.93 -34.14
C LEU A 470 4.59 21.81 -34.27
N ASP A 471 4.00 22.15 -35.41
CA ASP A 471 2.55 22.26 -35.59
C ASP A 471 1.78 20.99 -35.22
N GLU A 472 2.32 19.82 -35.58
CA GLU A 472 1.68 18.52 -35.36
C GLU A 472 1.68 18.07 -33.89
N VAL A 473 2.55 18.65 -33.05
CA VAL A 473 2.79 18.20 -31.67
C VAL A 473 2.52 19.27 -30.62
N TRP A 474 2.17 20.49 -31.04
CA TRP A 474 2.02 21.64 -30.15
C TRP A 474 0.58 21.77 -29.64
N SER A 475 0.39 21.63 -28.33
CA SER A 475 -0.89 21.87 -27.67
C SER A 475 -1.28 23.35 -27.69
N ASP A 476 -2.54 23.65 -28.00
CA ASP A 476 -3.12 25.01 -27.99
C ASP A 476 -3.08 25.67 -26.60
N ALA A 477 -2.98 24.88 -25.53
CA ALA A 477 -2.84 25.38 -24.16
C ALA A 477 -1.49 26.07 -23.87
N ILE A 478 -0.48 25.93 -24.76
CA ILE A 478 0.85 26.53 -24.60
C ILE A 478 1.06 27.60 -25.66
N GLU A 479 1.34 28.83 -25.23
CA GLU A 479 1.64 29.93 -26.15
C GLU A 479 2.85 29.60 -27.04
N ARG A 480 2.69 29.79 -28.35
CA ARG A 480 3.78 29.51 -29.30
C ARG A 480 4.92 30.51 -29.13
N PRO A 481 6.18 30.05 -29.18
CA PRO A 481 7.33 30.93 -29.06
C PRO A 481 7.44 31.83 -30.28
N THR A 482 7.50 33.15 -30.07
CA THR A 482 7.65 34.13 -31.15
C THR A 482 9.11 34.40 -31.54
N ARG A 483 10.07 33.91 -30.73
CA ARG A 483 11.52 34.17 -30.89
C ARG A 483 12.40 33.09 -30.27
N GLY A 484 13.64 33.02 -30.76
CA GLY A 484 14.69 32.14 -30.23
C GLY A 484 14.95 30.87 -31.05
N PHE A 485 14.42 30.77 -32.27
CA PHE A 485 14.54 29.60 -33.14
C PHE A 485 15.98 29.12 -33.43
N PRO A 486 16.99 30.00 -33.63
CA PRO A 486 18.37 29.52 -33.76
C PRO A 486 18.88 28.78 -32.52
N ALA A 487 18.48 29.24 -31.32
CA ALA A 487 18.81 28.56 -30.08
C ALA A 487 18.06 27.22 -29.93
N PHE A 488 16.85 27.11 -30.46
CA PHE A 488 16.07 25.87 -30.45
C PHE A 488 16.78 24.76 -31.21
N VAL A 489 17.26 25.05 -32.43
CA VAL A 489 18.05 24.08 -33.23
C VAL A 489 19.26 23.61 -32.45
N ARG A 490 20.01 24.53 -31.86
CA ARG A 490 21.20 24.22 -31.04
C ARG A 490 20.85 23.35 -29.84
N HIS A 491 19.89 23.76 -29.01
CA HIS A 491 19.53 23.04 -27.78
C HIS A 491 18.86 21.68 -28.08
N ALA A 492 18.12 21.55 -29.19
CA ALA A 492 17.62 20.27 -29.65
C ALA A 492 18.78 19.32 -30.01
N GLY A 493 19.81 19.84 -30.69
CA GLY A 493 21.05 19.10 -30.97
C GLY A 493 21.79 18.68 -29.70
N GLU A 494 21.95 19.59 -28.73
CA GLU A 494 22.56 19.31 -27.43
C GLU A 494 21.79 18.21 -26.67
N ALA A 495 20.46 18.33 -26.57
CA ALA A 495 19.61 17.34 -25.89
C ALA A 495 19.66 15.94 -26.53
N LEU A 496 19.85 15.84 -27.85
CA LEU A 496 20.02 14.56 -28.55
C LEU A 496 21.42 13.98 -28.37
N ALA A 497 22.45 14.84 -28.37
CA ALA A 497 23.85 14.47 -28.23
C ALA A 497 24.18 13.94 -26.84
N GLU A 498 23.48 14.42 -25.81
CA GLU A 498 23.62 13.91 -24.44
C GLU A 498 23.29 12.43 -24.30
N GLY A 499 22.69 11.79 -25.32
CA GLY A 499 22.74 10.33 -25.49
C GLY A 499 22.22 9.52 -24.29
N ARG A 500 21.41 10.13 -23.42
CA ARG A 500 20.88 9.50 -22.23
C ARG A 500 19.90 8.44 -22.70
N THR A 501 20.40 7.21 -22.70
CA THR A 501 19.61 6.01 -22.96
C THR A 501 18.86 5.74 -21.66
N PRO A 502 17.54 5.50 -21.70
CA PRO A 502 16.72 5.31 -20.50
C PRO A 502 17.24 4.18 -19.61
#